data_AF-A0A7S2F0J0-F1
#
_entry.id   AF-A0A7S2F0J0-F1
#
_cell.length_a   1.000
_cell.length_b   1.000
_cell.length_c   1.000
_cell.angle_alpha   90.00
_cell.angle_beta   90.00
_cell.angle_gamma   90.00
#
_symmetry.space_group_name_H-M   'P 1'
#
loop_
_entity.id
_entity.type
_entity.pdbx_description
1 polymer ?
#
loop_
_entity_poly.entity_id
_entity_poly.type
_entity_poly.pdbx_seq_one_letter_code
_entity_poly.pdbx_strand_id
1 'polypeptide(L)'
;MDYLYSDEVDLSSLDLCCHLLKLAHRFEVVGLVGACVSTLEKGLDVPSAVERLMLADELELPGLKAVCCAYLAWPDRLPEAQASSQWERLVEQRPRLMAELLKAVAPPRKRGAEDRDWSVLSLAELRVECSSRRLPTSGSKAILIDRLSKS
;
A
#
# COMPACT_ATOMS: atom_id res chain seq x y z
N MET A 1 -21.73 37.78 2.24
CA MET A 1 -20.29 37.47 2.20
C MET A 1 -19.89 37.21 3.64
N ASP A 2 -20.21 36.03 4.20
CA ASP A 2 -20.11 35.80 5.66
C ASP A 2 -19.46 34.45 5.98
N TYR A 3 -18.36 34.11 5.29
CA TYR A 3 -17.63 32.86 5.56
C TYR A 3 -16.17 33.06 5.99
N LEU A 4 -15.75 34.31 6.24
CA LEU A 4 -14.35 34.60 6.57
C LEU A 4 -14.03 34.69 8.07
N TYR A 5 -15.01 34.51 8.96
CA TYR A 5 -14.84 34.79 10.40
C TYR A 5 -15.39 33.75 11.38
N SER A 6 -15.80 32.57 10.91
CA SER A 6 -16.04 31.43 11.79
C SER A 6 -14.85 30.48 11.68
N ASP A 7 -14.13 30.28 12.78
CA ASP A 7 -13.06 29.27 12.90
C ASP A 7 -13.63 27.84 12.89
N GLU A 8 -14.96 27.70 12.72
CA GLU A 8 -15.66 26.43 12.60
C GLU A 8 -16.17 26.23 11.17
N VAL A 9 -15.59 25.24 10.49
CA VAL A 9 -16.04 24.76 9.19
C VAL A 9 -16.84 23.47 9.38
N ASP A 10 -18.06 23.43 8.85
CA ASP A 10 -18.88 22.22 8.85
C ASP A 10 -18.33 21.18 7.87
N LEU A 11 -17.82 20.06 8.42
CA LEU A 11 -17.28 18.93 7.67
C LEU A 11 -18.23 17.71 7.65
N SER A 12 -19.51 17.89 8.02
CA SER A 12 -20.48 16.79 8.07
C SER A 12 -20.78 16.16 6.70
N SER A 13 -20.73 16.95 5.63
CA SER A 13 -20.86 16.47 4.25
C SER A 13 -19.49 16.02 3.72
N LEU A 14 -19.34 14.70 3.49
CA LEU A 14 -18.10 14.12 2.99
C LEU A 14 -17.77 14.58 1.55
N ASP A 15 -18.78 14.84 0.71
CA ASP A 15 -18.58 15.39 -0.63
C ASP A 15 -18.08 16.83 -0.59
N LEU A 16 -18.65 17.66 0.28
CA LEU A 16 -18.15 19.02 0.50
C LEU A 16 -16.74 18.99 1.09
N CYS A 17 -16.47 18.06 2.00
CA CYS A 17 -15.16 17.86 2.60
C CYS A 17 -14.09 17.50 1.54
N CYS A 18 -14.42 16.70 0.52
CA CYS A 18 -13.52 16.42 -0.61
C CYS A 18 -13.21 17.70 -1.43
N HIS A 19 -14.21 18.53 -1.73
CA HIS A 19 -13.98 19.80 -2.44
C HIS A 19 -13.14 20.76 -1.61
N LEU A 20 -13.44 20.84 -0.31
CA LEU A 20 -12.71 21.69 0.60
C LEU A 20 -11.26 21.22 0.76
N LEU A 21 -11.01 19.91 0.82
CA LEU A 21 -9.66 19.36 0.84
C LEU A 21 -8.86 19.81 -0.39
N LYS A 22 -9.45 19.79 -1.59
CA LYS A 22 -8.79 20.28 -2.82
C LYS A 22 -8.40 21.76 -2.70
N LEU A 23 -9.30 22.59 -2.17
CA LEU A 23 -9.05 24.02 -1.99
C LEU A 23 -8.01 24.27 -0.88
N ALA A 24 -8.17 23.63 0.27
CA ALA A 24 -7.27 23.74 1.41
C ALA A 24 -5.84 23.32 1.04
N HIS A 25 -5.71 22.23 0.28
CA HIS A 25 -4.43 21.78 -0.25
C HIS A 25 -3.83 22.82 -1.21
N ARG A 26 -4.61 23.31 -2.18
CA ARG A 26 -4.17 24.32 -3.17
C ARG A 26 -3.73 25.64 -2.53
N PHE A 27 -4.36 26.04 -1.43
CA PHE A 27 -4.04 27.26 -0.69
C PHE A 27 -3.15 27.02 0.53
N GLU A 28 -2.61 25.80 0.68
CA GLU A 28 -1.67 25.41 1.75
C GLU A 28 -2.19 25.68 3.18
N VAL A 29 -3.51 25.55 3.38
CA VAL A 29 -4.14 25.71 4.69
C VAL A 29 -3.99 24.40 5.48
N VAL A 30 -2.79 24.17 6.02
CA VAL A 30 -2.38 22.88 6.62
C VAL A 30 -3.35 22.36 7.68
N GLY A 31 -3.85 23.24 8.57
CA GLY A 31 -4.80 22.86 9.62
C GLY A 31 -6.11 22.30 9.04
N LEU A 32 -6.61 22.92 7.96
CA LEU A 32 -7.82 22.49 7.28
C LEU A 32 -7.61 21.21 6.47
N VAL A 33 -6.44 21.04 5.83
CA VAL A 33 -6.05 19.78 5.18
C VAL A 33 -6.11 18.64 6.20
N GLY A 34 -5.51 18.83 7.38
CA GLY A 34 -5.55 17.83 8.45
C GLY A 34 -6.97 17.51 8.93
N ALA A 35 -7.82 18.53 9.12
CA ALA A 35 -9.20 18.35 9.54
C ALA A 35 -10.05 17.60 8.49
N CYS A 36 -9.89 17.94 7.21
CA CYS A 36 -10.54 17.26 6.11
C CYS A 36 -10.09 15.80 6.01
N VAL A 37 -8.78 15.54 6.02
CA VAL A 37 -8.22 14.17 5.96
C VAL A 37 -8.77 13.32 7.10
N SER A 38 -8.68 13.78 8.35
CA SER A 38 -9.20 13.05 9.51
C SER A 38 -10.71 12.75 9.39
N THR A 39 -11.49 13.68 8.85
CA THR A 39 -12.92 13.47 8.64
C THR A 39 -13.20 12.43 7.56
N LEU A 40 -12.48 12.50 6.44
CA LEU A 40 -12.61 11.56 5.33
C LEU A 40 -12.12 10.15 5.71
N GLU A 41 -11.13 10.01 6.57
CA GLU A 41 -10.67 8.71 7.07
C GLU A 41 -11.75 8.01 7.92
N LYS A 42 -12.45 8.76 8.78
CA LYS A 42 -13.52 8.20 9.65
C LYS A 42 -14.76 7.78 8.88
N GLY A 43 -15.05 8.44 7.76
CA GLY A 43 -16.23 8.20 6.94
C GLY A 43 -16.00 7.26 5.75
N LEU A 44 -15.02 6.36 5.82
CA LEU A 44 -14.74 5.43 4.72
C LEU A 44 -15.80 4.33 4.60
N ASP A 45 -16.27 4.14 3.37
CA ASP A 45 -16.95 2.94 2.88
C ASP A 45 -16.21 2.45 1.61
N VAL A 46 -16.65 1.36 0.99
CA VAL A 46 -15.94 0.81 -0.18
C VAL A 46 -15.93 1.78 -1.38
N PRO A 47 -17.07 2.32 -1.84
CA PRO A 47 -17.07 3.28 -2.96
C PRO A 47 -16.21 4.52 -2.68
N SER A 48 -16.35 5.11 -1.49
CA SER A 48 -15.60 6.31 -1.13
C SER A 48 -14.13 6.03 -0.90
N ALA A 49 -13.72 4.83 -0.46
CA ALA A 49 -12.31 4.49 -0.34
C ALA A 49 -11.60 4.44 -1.70
N VAL A 50 -12.27 3.95 -2.75
CA VAL A 50 -11.71 3.97 -4.12
C VAL A 50 -11.58 5.40 -4.66
N GLU A 51 -12.62 6.21 -4.48
CA GLU A 51 -12.62 7.62 -4.91
C GLU A 51 -11.60 8.46 -4.15
N ARG A 52 -11.53 8.29 -2.83
CA ARG A 52 -10.58 9.01 -1.97
C ARG A 52 -9.15 8.54 -2.20
N LEU A 53 -8.93 7.28 -2.60
CA LEU A 53 -7.61 6.82 -3.03
C LEU A 53 -7.14 7.61 -4.27
N MET A 54 -8.01 7.78 -5.27
CA MET A 54 -7.70 8.60 -6.45
C MET A 54 -7.51 10.07 -6.09
N LEU A 55 -8.32 10.61 -5.17
CA LEU A 55 -8.16 11.98 -4.67
C LEU A 55 -6.82 12.18 -3.95
N ALA A 56 -6.46 11.26 -3.05
CA ALA A 56 -5.22 11.34 -2.29
C ALA A 56 -3.98 11.25 -3.19
N ASP A 57 -4.06 10.44 -4.24
CA ASP A 57 -3.03 10.35 -5.27
C ASP A 57 -2.94 11.63 -6.12
N GLU A 58 -4.08 12.26 -6.46
CA GLU A 58 -4.14 13.55 -7.18
C GLU A 58 -3.51 14.69 -6.39
N LEU A 59 -3.73 14.71 -5.08
CA LEU A 59 -3.25 15.76 -4.17
C LEU A 59 -1.91 15.42 -3.52
N GLU A 60 -1.27 14.29 -3.87
CA GLU A 60 -0.02 13.84 -3.27
C GLU A 60 -0.07 13.77 -1.73
N LEU A 61 -1.17 13.25 -1.19
CA LEU A 61 -1.40 13.09 0.25
C LEU A 61 -1.11 11.63 0.69
N PRO A 62 0.14 11.29 1.04
CA PRO A 62 0.55 9.90 1.29
C PRO A 62 -0.17 9.27 2.49
N GLY A 63 -0.54 10.05 3.51
CA GLY A 63 -1.28 9.57 4.69
C GLY A 63 -2.67 9.04 4.32
N LEU A 64 -3.48 9.87 3.67
CA LEU A 64 -4.82 9.48 3.21
C LEU A 64 -4.74 8.32 2.21
N LYS A 65 -3.77 8.36 1.28
CA LYS A 65 -3.53 7.27 0.32
C LYS A 65 -3.26 5.95 1.04
N ALA A 66 -2.41 5.95 2.07
CA ALA A 66 -2.10 4.75 2.85
C ALA A 66 -3.32 4.22 3.61
N VAL A 67 -4.13 5.09 4.20
CA VAL A 67 -5.37 4.68 4.90
C VAL A 67 -6.38 4.07 3.95
N CYS A 68 -6.61 4.68 2.77
CA CYS A 68 -7.50 4.10 1.75
C CYS A 68 -6.99 2.74 1.26
N CYS A 69 -5.68 2.59 0.98
CA CYS A 69 -5.09 1.31 0.61
C CYS A 69 -5.27 0.25 1.71
N ALA A 70 -5.02 0.61 2.96
CA ALA A 70 -5.17 -0.31 4.10
C ALA A 70 -6.63 -0.74 4.28
N TYR A 71 -7.59 0.16 4.10
CA TYR A 71 -9.02 -0.14 4.16
C TYR A 71 -9.45 -1.10 3.02
N LEU A 72 -9.00 -0.83 1.78
CA LEU A 72 -9.31 -1.67 0.63
C LEU A 72 -8.62 -3.03 0.68
N ALA A 73 -7.50 -3.16 1.40
CA ALA A 73 -6.78 -4.42 1.56
C ALA A 73 -7.47 -5.44 2.47
N TRP A 74 -8.58 -5.07 3.13
CA TRP A 74 -9.37 -6.03 3.89
C TRP A 74 -10.01 -7.08 2.97
N PRO A 75 -10.03 -8.37 3.36
CA PRO A 75 -10.44 -9.47 2.49
C PRO A 75 -11.82 -9.31 1.83
N ASP A 76 -12.78 -8.72 2.54
CA ASP A 76 -14.16 -8.55 2.04
C ASP A 76 -14.35 -7.24 1.27
N ARG A 77 -13.44 -6.26 1.45
CA ARG A 77 -13.55 -4.92 0.86
C ARG A 77 -13.04 -4.88 -0.57
N LEU A 78 -11.97 -5.61 -0.87
CA LEU A 78 -11.41 -5.63 -2.22
C LEU A 78 -12.37 -6.26 -3.26
N PRO A 79 -13.02 -7.41 -3.00
CA PRO A 79 -13.99 -7.96 -3.93
C PRO A 79 -15.20 -7.05 -4.14
N GLU A 80 -15.69 -6.43 -3.05
CA GLU A 80 -16.77 -5.43 -3.12
C GLU A 80 -16.36 -4.24 -3.98
N ALA A 81 -15.12 -3.74 -3.82
CA ALA A 81 -14.58 -2.66 -4.64
C ALA A 81 -14.50 -3.07 -6.10
N GLN A 82 -13.97 -4.26 -6.41
CA GLN A 82 -13.83 -4.79 -7.76
C GLN A 82 -15.15 -4.90 -8.53
N ALA A 83 -16.28 -5.04 -7.84
CA ALA A 83 -17.61 -5.08 -8.43
C ALA A 83 -18.25 -3.70 -8.64
N SER A 84 -17.54 -2.61 -8.34
CA SER A 84 -18.07 -1.24 -8.36
C SER A 84 -17.59 -0.43 -9.58
N SER A 85 -18.39 0.55 -10.02
CA SER A 85 -18.02 1.46 -11.12
C SER A 85 -16.88 2.43 -10.76
N GLN A 86 -16.63 2.66 -9.47
CA GLN A 86 -15.48 3.39 -8.96
C GLN A 86 -14.19 2.65 -9.29
N TRP A 87 -14.21 1.32 -9.18
CA TRP A 87 -13.05 0.49 -9.49
C TRP A 87 -12.77 0.42 -10.99
N GLU A 88 -13.80 0.31 -11.82
CA GLU A 88 -13.66 0.39 -13.27
C GLU A 88 -12.93 1.69 -13.67
N ARG A 89 -13.37 2.83 -13.11
CA ARG A 89 -12.70 4.13 -13.32
C ARG A 89 -11.26 4.15 -12.81
N LEU A 90 -10.97 3.57 -11.66
CA LEU A 90 -9.60 3.46 -11.14
C LEU A 90 -8.69 2.67 -12.12
N VAL A 91 -9.17 1.54 -12.65
CA VAL A 91 -8.43 0.69 -13.59
C VAL A 91 -8.18 1.43 -14.90
N GLU A 92 -9.20 2.08 -15.45
CA GLU A 92 -9.13 2.78 -16.74
C GLU A 92 -8.27 4.05 -16.65
N GLN A 93 -8.46 4.87 -15.63
CA GLN A 93 -7.87 6.20 -15.54
C GLN A 93 -6.52 6.20 -14.82
N ARG A 94 -6.31 5.29 -13.86
CA ARG A 94 -5.11 5.28 -13.01
C ARG A 94 -4.56 3.86 -12.77
N PRO A 95 -4.14 3.15 -13.84
CA PRO A 95 -3.63 1.78 -13.72
C PRO A 95 -2.35 1.66 -12.86
N ARG A 96 -1.56 2.73 -12.74
CA ARG A 96 -0.39 2.75 -11.84
C ARG A 96 -0.80 2.70 -10.36
N LEU A 97 -1.82 3.45 -9.99
CA LEU A 97 -2.38 3.47 -8.64
C LEU A 97 -3.00 2.10 -8.29
N MET A 98 -3.67 1.47 -9.26
CA MET A 98 -4.13 0.09 -9.13
C MET A 98 -2.97 -0.88 -8.83
N ALA A 99 -1.88 -0.78 -9.59
CA ALA A 99 -0.72 -1.64 -9.39
C ALA A 99 -0.05 -1.42 -8.01
N GLU A 100 -0.08 -0.20 -7.49
CA GLU A 100 0.36 0.11 -6.12
C GLU A 100 -0.54 -0.52 -5.06
N LEU A 101 -1.87 -0.42 -5.23
CA LEU A 101 -2.82 -1.09 -4.34
C LEU A 101 -2.59 -2.60 -4.35
N LEU A 102 -2.39 -3.22 -5.52
CA LEU A 102 -2.11 -4.65 -5.62
C LEU A 102 -0.85 -5.06 -4.82
N LYS A 103 0.20 -4.24 -4.83
CA LYS A 103 1.40 -4.49 -4.00
C LYS A 103 1.11 -4.37 -2.50
N ALA A 104 0.15 -3.55 -2.10
CA ALA A 104 -0.26 -3.43 -0.70
C ALA A 104 -1.08 -4.65 -0.25
N VAL A 105 -1.99 -5.14 -1.11
CA VAL A 105 -2.84 -6.31 -0.82
C VAL A 105 -2.05 -7.62 -0.88
N ALA A 106 -1.25 -7.78 -1.93
CA ALA A 106 -0.48 -8.98 -2.22
C ALA A 106 0.99 -8.57 -2.41
N PRO A 107 1.71 -8.24 -1.33
CA PRO A 107 3.11 -7.89 -1.44
C PRO A 107 3.88 -9.04 -2.09
N PRO A 108 4.83 -8.76 -2.99
CA PRO A 108 5.66 -9.79 -3.57
C PRO A 108 6.29 -10.58 -2.43
N ARG A 109 6.26 -11.92 -2.52
CA ARG A 109 6.95 -12.77 -1.57
C ARG A 109 8.36 -12.22 -1.41
N LYS A 110 8.76 -11.85 -0.19
CA LYS A 110 10.17 -11.60 0.10
C LYS A 110 10.89 -12.84 -0.45
N ARG A 111 11.84 -12.65 -1.36
CA ARG A 111 12.75 -13.74 -1.76
C ARG A 111 13.34 -14.27 -0.46
N GLY A 112 12.76 -15.36 0.04
CA GLY A 112 13.27 -16.06 1.20
C GLY A 112 14.64 -16.58 0.83
N ALA A 113 15.41 -17.00 1.83
CA ALA A 113 16.72 -17.59 1.63
C ALA A 113 16.74 -18.83 0.70
N GLU A 114 15.57 -19.31 0.27
CA GLU A 114 15.32 -20.36 -0.73
C GLU A 114 15.67 -19.95 -2.17
N ASP A 115 15.57 -18.67 -2.54
CA ASP A 115 15.90 -18.17 -3.90
C ASP A 115 17.35 -17.68 -3.99
N ARG A 116 18.19 -18.04 -3.00
CA ARG A 116 19.61 -17.70 -3.00
C ARG A 116 20.32 -18.64 -3.95
N ASP A 117 20.95 -18.09 -4.98
CA ASP A 117 21.82 -18.88 -5.85
C ASP A 117 23.03 -19.37 -5.05
N TRP A 118 22.98 -20.62 -4.60
CA TRP A 118 24.06 -21.25 -3.84
C TRP A 118 25.28 -21.53 -4.73
N SER A 119 25.13 -21.50 -6.06
CA SER A 119 26.22 -21.84 -6.99
C SER A 119 27.34 -20.79 -7.02
N VAL A 120 27.03 -19.52 -6.68
CA VAL A 120 28.00 -18.44 -6.58
C VAL A 120 28.88 -18.50 -5.33
N LEU A 121 28.47 -19.22 -4.27
CA LEU A 121 29.28 -19.35 -3.07
C LEU A 121 30.47 -20.31 -3.28
N SER A 122 31.58 -20.02 -2.60
CA SER A 122 32.71 -20.94 -2.49
C SER A 122 32.36 -22.15 -1.61
N LEU A 123 33.16 -23.22 -1.71
CA LEU A 123 32.94 -24.42 -0.90
C LEU A 123 33.02 -24.15 0.60
N ALA A 124 33.87 -23.20 1.03
CA ALA A 124 34.00 -22.82 2.43
C ALA A 124 32.74 -22.11 2.94
N GLU A 125 32.21 -21.17 2.16
CA GLU A 125 30.97 -20.44 2.48
C GLU A 125 29.76 -21.38 2.51
N LEU A 126 29.67 -22.33 1.58
CA LEU A 126 28.61 -23.34 1.57
C LEU A 126 28.63 -24.21 2.84
N ARG A 127 29.81 -24.56 3.36
CA ARG A 127 29.93 -25.31 4.62
C ARG A 127 29.50 -24.49 5.83
N VAL A 128 29.86 -23.21 5.86
CA VAL A 128 29.42 -22.29 6.92
C VAL A 128 27.90 -22.19 6.93
N GLU A 129 27.28 -22.06 5.75
CA GLU A 129 25.82 -21.98 5.64
C GLU A 129 25.12 -23.31 5.98
N CYS A 130 25.65 -24.45 5.56
CA CYS A 130 25.13 -25.74 6.01
C CYS A 130 25.23 -25.87 7.54
N SER A 131 26.34 -25.43 8.13
CA SER A 131 26.53 -25.46 9.59
C SER A 131 25.55 -24.57 10.34
N SER A 132 25.28 -23.35 9.84
CA SER A 132 24.31 -22.44 10.47
C SER A 132 22.89 -23.00 10.47
N ARG A 133 22.55 -23.81 9.46
CA ARG A 133 21.28 -24.52 9.30
C ARG A 133 21.25 -25.92 9.90
N ARG A 134 22.31 -26.34 10.59
CA ARG A 134 22.46 -27.69 11.18
C ARG A 134 22.37 -28.82 10.13
N LEU A 135 22.78 -28.55 8.90
CA LEU A 135 22.89 -29.51 7.80
C LEU A 135 24.31 -30.11 7.74
N PRO A 136 24.47 -31.36 7.27
CA PRO A 136 25.78 -31.95 7.05
C PRO A 136 26.67 -31.11 6.11
N THR A 137 27.94 -30.91 6.48
CA THR A 137 28.93 -30.08 5.76
C THR A 137 29.92 -30.88 4.89
N SER A 138 29.80 -32.21 4.89
CA SER A 138 30.62 -33.11 4.07
C SER A 138 30.08 -33.25 2.64
N GLY A 139 31.01 -33.48 1.70
CA GLY A 139 30.72 -33.68 0.28
C GLY A 139 31.33 -32.64 -0.65
N SER A 140 31.06 -32.81 -1.94
CA SER A 140 31.45 -31.88 -3.01
C SER A 140 30.54 -30.65 -3.02
N LYS A 141 30.97 -29.59 -3.74
CA LYS A 141 30.22 -28.33 -3.88
C LYS A 141 28.77 -28.56 -4.34
N ALA A 142 28.57 -29.46 -5.31
CA ALA A 142 27.24 -29.80 -5.83
C ALA A 142 26.31 -30.42 -4.75
N ILE A 143 26.85 -31.27 -3.87
CA ILE A 143 26.07 -31.90 -2.79
C ILE A 143 25.62 -30.86 -1.77
N LEU A 144 26.48 -29.90 -1.43
CA LEU A 144 26.13 -28.83 -0.48
C LEU A 144 25.08 -27.88 -1.05
N ILE A 145 25.19 -27.55 -2.35
CA ILE A 145 24.19 -26.74 -3.06
C ILE A 145 22.82 -27.42 -3.07
N ASP A 146 22.75 -28.70 -3.45
CA ASP A 146 21.50 -29.48 -3.48
C ASP A 146 20.85 -29.59 -2.09
N ARG A 147 21.67 -29.65 -1.04
CA ARG A 147 21.20 -29.72 0.34
C ARG A 147 20.63 -28.39 0.83
N LEU A 148 21.22 -27.27 0.40
CA LEU A 148 20.78 -25.92 0.74
C LEU A 148 19.58 -25.46 -0.08
N SER A 149 19.36 -25.99 -1.29
CA SER A 149 18.19 -25.67 -2.11
C SER A 149 16.91 -26.43 -1.70
N LYS A 150 17.05 -27.51 -0.92
CA LYS A 150 15.94 -28.36 -0.42
C LYS A 150 15.57 -28.10 1.05
N SER A 151 16.27 -27.18 1.72
CA SER A 151 16.13 -26.81 3.13
C SER A 151 15.31 -25.55 3.29
#